data_AF-A0A6P4YGT0-F1
#
_entry.id   AF-A0A6P4YGT0-F1
#
_cell.length_a   1.000
_cell.length_b   1.000
_cell.length_c   1.000
_cell.angle_alpha   90.00
_cell.angle_beta   90.00
_cell.angle_gamma   90.00
#
_symmetry.space_group_name_H-M   'P 1'
#
loop_
_entity.id
_entity.type
_entity.pdbx_description
1 polymer ?
#
loop_
_entity_poly.entity_id
_entity_poly.type
_entity_poly.pdbx_seq_one_letter_code
_entity_poly.pdbx_strand_id
1 'polypeptide(L)'
;MAARRLFSLCHQAGTQSRFVLVRHVSSATLPSIQEVRSKLKDLVGAQKFWSVEAEDRSKLASQLPVSQDELTPRRSADSRQQAVIPLSTNERLREKYINFFKGIRFGRILEDLDTFAVWVSYQHNKDPNKAEGQKSALSIVTALVDRIGMHEQFIYPDCDIRMTGNVTWTGKTSMEVTMQLEQLRMEKWHKMLDACFVMVARDPINKGSAFVHRVVPETEEDKALFQLGESHKKMRKEQTLQSLFRQPPTAEERQSIHDIFLSTLNPKSVSFRDRVKPENTLWLDDTILKNVIICHPENRNLYSKMFGGFLMRQAFELGWSNACLYCKSRPFIEAVDDIMFRGPVEVGSLLFMSSEVVYTKGQYLQVRVHAEVVDPKTGEHETTNIFHFSFSSPQPIPKVLPRTYAESMLYLSGKRHFESAVGK
;
A
#
# COMPACT_ATOMS: atom_id res chain seq x y z
N MET A 1 9.51 34.10 -45.96
CA MET A 1 10.42 35.03 -45.26
C MET A 1 10.41 34.67 -43.78
N ALA A 2 11.60 34.42 -43.22
CA ALA A 2 12.00 34.51 -41.81
C ALA A 2 11.16 33.81 -40.71
N ALA A 3 11.71 33.06 -39.76
CA ALA A 3 13.08 32.64 -39.54
C ALA A 3 13.08 31.49 -38.52
N ARG A 4 13.65 30.34 -38.91
CA ARG A 4 14.39 29.45 -38.01
C ARG A 4 15.69 30.15 -37.63
N ARG A 5 16.04 30.21 -36.34
CA ARG A 5 17.42 30.25 -35.80
C ARG A 5 17.36 30.62 -34.32
N LEU A 6 17.90 29.76 -33.46
CA LEU A 6 18.86 30.09 -32.39
C LEU A 6 19.17 28.82 -31.59
N PHE A 7 20.02 27.99 -32.20
CA PHE A 7 20.84 27.00 -31.52
C PHE A 7 22.31 27.45 -31.72
N SER A 8 23.13 27.21 -30.70
CA SER A 8 24.59 27.36 -30.67
C SER A 8 25.15 28.78 -30.50
N LEU A 9 25.68 29.07 -29.31
CA LEU A 9 27.09 29.47 -29.06
C LEU A 9 27.26 29.88 -27.58
N CYS A 10 28.01 29.08 -26.82
CA CYS A 10 29.06 29.57 -25.91
C CYS A 10 29.72 28.37 -25.21
N HIS A 11 30.91 28.03 -25.69
CA HIS A 11 31.87 27.20 -25.00
C HIS A 11 32.89 28.12 -24.31
N GLN A 12 33.37 27.68 -23.15
CA GLN A 12 34.56 28.13 -22.43
C GLN A 12 34.47 29.44 -21.62
N ALA A 13 34.28 29.26 -20.31
CA ALA A 13 35.08 29.96 -19.30
C ALA A 13 35.25 29.02 -18.11
N GLY A 14 36.50 28.65 -17.81
CA GLY A 14 36.84 27.80 -16.69
C GLY A 14 36.65 28.52 -15.36
N THR A 15 36.25 27.77 -14.34
CA THR A 15 36.52 28.15 -12.95
C THR A 15 36.72 26.87 -12.15
N GLN A 16 37.96 26.67 -11.73
CA GLN A 16 38.35 25.64 -10.77
C GLN A 16 37.59 25.89 -9.47
N SER A 17 36.64 25.02 -9.15
CA SER A 17 36.04 24.96 -7.82
C SER A 17 36.29 23.58 -7.24
N ARG A 18 37.13 23.60 -6.21
CA ARG A 18 37.56 22.52 -5.32
C ARG A 18 36.62 21.31 -5.31
N PHE A 19 37.14 20.19 -5.80
CA PHE A 19 36.65 18.86 -5.50
C PHE A 19 36.60 18.67 -3.97
N VAL A 20 35.43 18.86 -3.38
CA VAL A 20 35.10 18.15 -2.15
C VAL A 20 34.71 16.76 -2.59
N LEU A 21 35.59 15.79 -2.31
CA LEU A 21 35.33 14.36 -2.41
C LEU A 21 33.99 14.05 -1.74
N VAL A 22 32.92 14.01 -2.53
CA VAL A 22 31.72 13.27 -2.16
C VAL A 22 32.19 11.84 -2.07
N ARG A 23 32.33 11.35 -0.84
CA ARG A 23 32.58 9.93 -0.59
C ARG A 23 31.53 9.16 -1.38
N HIS A 24 31.98 8.48 -2.44
CA HIS A 24 31.28 7.34 -2.99
C HIS A 24 30.99 6.42 -1.80
N VAL A 25 29.73 6.40 -1.36
CA VAL A 25 29.23 5.25 -0.61
C VAL A 25 29.15 4.16 -1.67
N SER A 26 30.24 3.42 -1.82
CA SER A 26 30.23 2.13 -2.49
C SER A 26 29.06 1.33 -1.93
N SER A 27 28.47 0.45 -2.73
CA SER A 27 27.48 -0.55 -2.32
C SER A 27 28.03 -1.58 -1.31
N ALA A 28 28.67 -1.12 -0.25
CA ALA A 28 29.03 -1.88 0.93
C ALA A 28 27.75 -2.21 1.69
N THR A 29 27.17 -3.34 1.31
CA THR A 29 26.29 -4.23 2.07
C THR A 29 25.08 -3.57 2.75
N LEU A 30 24.22 -2.89 1.99
CA LEU A 30 22.84 -2.68 2.45
C LEU A 30 22.20 -4.07 2.62
N PRO A 31 21.46 -4.31 3.72
CA PRO A 31 20.83 -5.61 3.93
C PRO A 31 19.77 -5.85 2.86
N SER A 32 19.70 -7.08 2.35
CA SER A 32 18.60 -7.47 1.48
C SER A 32 17.28 -7.47 2.25
N ILE A 33 16.15 -7.27 1.56
CA ILE A 33 14.83 -7.38 2.20
C ILE A 33 14.61 -8.78 2.82
N GLN A 34 15.26 -9.81 2.29
CA GLN A 34 15.24 -11.16 2.84
C GLN A 34 16.00 -11.25 4.17
N GLU A 35 17.17 -10.61 4.27
CA GLU A 35 17.89 -10.49 5.55
C GLU A 35 17.09 -9.70 6.57
N VAL A 36 16.39 -8.63 6.16
CA VAL A 36 15.48 -7.88 7.04
C VAL A 36 14.37 -8.79 7.57
N ARG A 37 13.73 -9.61 6.70
CA ARG A 37 12.75 -10.63 7.13
C ARG A 37 13.33 -11.61 8.13
N SER A 38 14.58 -12.06 7.92
CA SER A 38 15.25 -12.99 8.85
C SER A 38 15.51 -12.33 10.21
N LYS A 39 16.15 -11.16 10.22
CA LYS A 39 16.45 -10.39 11.45
C LYS A 39 15.18 -10.06 12.23
N LEU A 40 14.10 -9.76 11.53
CA LEU A 40 12.81 -9.49 12.12
C LEU A 40 12.21 -10.73 12.81
N LYS A 41 12.34 -11.92 12.20
CA LYS A 41 11.94 -13.20 12.84
C LYS A 41 12.71 -13.46 14.12
N ASP A 42 14.02 -13.21 14.11
CA ASP A 42 14.87 -13.40 15.29
C ASP A 42 14.52 -12.40 16.40
N LEU A 43 14.28 -11.13 16.05
CA LEU A 43 13.94 -10.05 17.00
C LEU A 43 12.61 -10.29 17.74
N VAL A 44 11.59 -10.77 17.02
CA VAL A 44 10.29 -11.09 17.63
C VAL A 44 10.32 -12.48 18.27
N GLY A 45 11.27 -13.32 17.86
CA GLY A 45 11.35 -14.72 18.28
C GLY A 45 10.18 -15.54 17.77
N ALA A 46 9.77 -15.29 16.52
CA ALA A 46 8.64 -15.99 15.91
C ALA A 46 8.94 -17.49 15.74
N GLN A 47 7.91 -18.33 15.92
CA GLN A 47 8.04 -19.77 15.74
C GLN A 47 8.54 -20.10 14.32
N LYS A 48 9.70 -20.78 14.25
CA LYS A 48 10.32 -21.22 12.99
C LYS A 48 9.48 -22.26 12.26
N PHE A 49 8.76 -23.10 13.01
CA PHE A 49 7.88 -24.14 12.49
C PHE A 49 6.45 -23.91 12.97
N TRP A 50 5.46 -24.46 12.26
CA TRP A 50 4.08 -24.41 12.74
C TRP A 50 3.91 -25.34 13.93
N SER A 51 3.31 -24.82 15.01
CA SER A 51 2.86 -25.63 16.14
C SER A 51 1.46 -25.16 16.56
N VAL A 52 0.65 -26.08 17.07
CA VAL A 52 -0.74 -25.78 17.47
C VAL A 52 -0.78 -24.84 18.68
N GLU A 53 0.25 -24.90 19.52
CA GLU A 53 0.39 -24.03 20.69
C GLU A 53 1.23 -22.80 20.32
N ALA A 54 0.62 -21.61 20.33
CA ALA A 54 1.38 -20.38 20.18
C ALA A 54 2.36 -20.22 21.36
N GLU A 55 3.58 -19.72 21.11
CA GLU A 55 4.52 -19.41 22.19
C GLU A 55 3.84 -18.45 23.18
N ASP A 56 3.77 -18.84 24.45
CA ASP A 56 3.20 -18.00 25.50
C ASP A 56 4.12 -16.80 25.78
N ARG A 57 3.75 -15.66 25.20
CA ARG A 57 4.44 -14.37 25.37
C ARG A 57 3.88 -13.55 26.54
N SER A 58 2.94 -14.06 27.33
CA SER A 58 2.33 -13.34 28.45
C SER A 58 3.37 -12.80 29.44
N LYS A 59 4.47 -13.55 29.66
CA LYS A 59 5.59 -13.15 30.53
C LYS A 59 6.34 -11.91 30.06
N LEU A 60 6.23 -11.54 28.78
CA LEU A 60 6.83 -10.30 28.26
C LEU A 60 6.00 -9.05 28.61
N ALA A 61 4.75 -9.21 29.05
CA ALA A 61 3.87 -8.09 29.36
C ALA A 61 4.42 -7.23 30.51
N SER A 62 5.14 -7.83 31.47
CA SER A 62 5.79 -7.11 32.56
C SER A 62 6.96 -6.21 32.11
N GLN A 63 7.41 -6.34 30.86
CA GLN A 63 8.46 -5.51 30.28
C GLN A 63 7.92 -4.31 29.51
N LEU A 64 6.60 -4.17 29.41
CA LEU A 64 5.98 -3.02 28.77
C LEU A 64 5.94 -1.83 29.75
N PRO A 65 6.17 -0.61 29.26
CA PRO A 65 6.00 0.60 30.07
C PRO A 65 4.53 0.79 30.46
N VAL A 66 4.29 1.36 31.64
CA VAL A 66 2.93 1.64 32.14
C VAL A 66 2.41 2.96 31.58
N SER A 67 3.31 3.86 31.20
CA SER A 67 3.00 5.16 30.59
C SER A 67 3.96 5.49 29.45
N GLN A 68 3.53 6.35 28.52
CA GLN A 68 4.42 6.82 27.45
C GLN A 68 5.56 7.69 27.98
N ASP A 69 5.42 8.27 29.18
CA ASP A 69 6.41 9.16 29.78
C ASP A 69 7.62 8.40 30.36
N GLU A 70 7.49 7.08 30.56
CA GLU A 70 8.62 6.18 30.87
C GLU A 70 9.54 5.93 29.67
N LEU A 71 9.07 6.25 28.46
CA LEU A 71 9.84 6.05 27.23
C LEU A 71 10.60 7.32 26.85
N THR A 72 11.89 7.16 26.56
CA THR A 72 12.72 8.26 26.09
C THR A 72 12.26 8.72 24.70
N PRO A 73 12.15 10.03 24.45
CA PRO A 73 11.90 10.54 23.09
C PRO A 73 13.04 10.13 22.15
N ARG A 74 12.72 9.89 20.88
CA ARG A 74 13.67 9.48 19.84
C ARG A 74 13.59 10.38 18.63
N ARG A 75 14.72 10.54 17.93
CA ARG A 75 14.79 11.32 16.71
C ARG A 75 14.31 10.49 15.53
N SER A 76 13.77 11.13 14.50
CA SER A 76 13.40 10.46 13.24
C SER A 76 14.57 9.64 12.69
N ALA A 77 15.78 10.22 12.72
CA ALA A 77 17.01 9.59 12.27
C ALA A 77 17.37 8.28 13.01
N ASP A 78 16.98 8.13 14.28
CA ASP A 78 17.30 6.93 15.08
C ASP A 78 16.55 5.67 14.59
N SER A 79 15.47 5.86 13.82
CA SER A 79 14.68 4.78 13.21
C SER A 79 14.96 4.61 11.72
N ARG A 80 15.87 5.40 11.15
CA ARG A 80 16.16 5.38 9.71
C ARG A 80 16.80 4.06 9.32
N GLN A 81 16.16 3.35 8.40
CA GLN A 81 16.63 2.08 7.87
C GLN A 81 16.71 2.14 6.35
N GLN A 82 17.52 1.26 5.78
CA GLN A 82 17.62 1.03 4.34
C GLN A 82 17.67 -0.46 4.04
N ALA A 83 17.00 -0.88 2.97
CA ALA A 83 17.03 -2.25 2.47
C ALA A 83 17.06 -2.26 0.94
N VAL A 84 17.58 -3.34 0.36
CA VAL A 84 17.67 -3.51 -1.10
C VAL A 84 16.93 -4.77 -1.55
N ILE A 85 16.29 -4.68 -2.72
CA ILE A 85 15.82 -5.82 -3.51
C ILE A 85 16.79 -5.98 -4.69
N PRO A 86 17.77 -6.91 -4.62
CA PRO A 86 18.85 -7.01 -5.60
C PRO A 86 18.40 -7.73 -6.87
N LEU A 87 17.52 -7.09 -7.65
CA LEU A 87 16.95 -7.67 -8.85
C LEU A 87 17.99 -7.81 -9.98
N SER A 88 18.97 -6.93 -10.07
CA SER A 88 19.96 -6.91 -11.17
C SER A 88 20.96 -8.08 -11.13
N THR A 89 21.31 -8.54 -9.92
CA THR A 89 22.33 -9.58 -9.72
C THR A 89 21.76 -10.94 -9.32
N ASN A 90 20.57 -10.99 -8.72
CA ASN A 90 19.96 -12.23 -8.23
C ASN A 90 18.79 -12.68 -9.11
N GLU A 91 19.08 -13.49 -10.12
CA GLU A 91 18.09 -13.99 -11.09
C GLU A 91 16.98 -14.83 -10.43
N ARG A 92 17.34 -15.69 -9.46
CA ARG A 92 16.37 -16.51 -8.72
C ARG A 92 15.41 -15.66 -7.89
N LEU A 93 15.89 -14.53 -7.35
CA LEU A 93 15.02 -13.56 -6.72
C LEU A 93 14.14 -12.88 -7.76
N ARG A 94 14.71 -12.46 -8.88
CA ARG A 94 14.02 -11.76 -9.97
C ARG A 94 12.79 -12.50 -10.46
N GLU A 95 12.84 -13.82 -10.59
CA GLU A 95 11.69 -14.66 -10.96
C GLU A 95 10.46 -14.44 -10.08
N LYS A 96 10.65 -14.12 -8.79
CA LYS A 96 9.54 -13.84 -7.87
C LYS A 96 8.87 -12.50 -8.13
N TYR A 97 9.59 -11.54 -8.73
CA TYR A 97 9.16 -10.16 -8.95
C TYR A 97 8.79 -9.86 -10.39
N ILE A 98 9.16 -10.68 -11.37
CA ILE A 98 8.78 -10.47 -12.77
C ILE A 98 7.43 -11.14 -13.07
N ASN A 99 6.62 -10.51 -13.92
CA ASN A 99 5.40 -11.09 -14.49
C ASN A 99 5.64 -11.53 -15.94
N PHE A 100 4.68 -12.25 -16.52
CA PHE A 100 4.77 -12.78 -17.88
C PHE A 100 4.82 -11.70 -18.97
N PHE A 101 4.43 -10.45 -18.67
CA PHE A 101 4.61 -9.28 -19.54
C PHE A 101 5.96 -8.58 -19.36
N LYS A 102 6.94 -9.23 -18.71
CA LYS A 102 8.25 -8.64 -18.37
C LYS A 102 8.14 -7.35 -17.55
N GLY A 103 7.06 -7.21 -16.78
CA GLY A 103 6.85 -6.13 -15.83
C GLY A 103 7.11 -6.57 -14.39
N ILE A 104 7.23 -5.62 -13.48
CA ILE A 104 7.28 -5.92 -12.05
C ILE A 104 5.91 -6.39 -11.54
N ARG A 105 5.92 -7.33 -10.60
CA ARG A 105 4.79 -7.73 -9.77
C ARG A 105 4.69 -6.78 -8.59
N PHE A 106 3.99 -5.67 -8.78
CA PHE A 106 3.89 -4.62 -7.76
C PHE A 106 3.31 -5.12 -6.42
N GLY A 107 2.43 -6.12 -6.42
CA GLY A 107 1.97 -6.78 -5.20
C GLY A 107 3.10 -7.35 -4.32
N ARG A 108 4.22 -7.79 -4.90
CA ARG A 108 5.42 -8.19 -4.14
C ARG A 108 6.13 -7.02 -3.46
N ILE A 109 6.17 -5.87 -4.14
CA ILE A 109 6.71 -4.64 -3.56
C ILE A 109 5.85 -4.18 -2.38
N LEU A 110 4.51 -4.25 -2.49
CA LEU A 110 3.61 -3.94 -1.36
C LEU A 110 3.85 -4.86 -0.15
N GLU A 111 4.08 -6.15 -0.40
CA GLU A 111 4.42 -7.14 0.64
C GLU A 111 5.76 -6.79 1.34
N ASP A 112 6.75 -6.32 0.57
CA ASP A 112 8.04 -5.88 1.09
C ASP A 112 7.96 -4.55 1.85
N LEU A 113 7.18 -3.57 1.36
CA LEU A 113 6.93 -2.30 2.04
C LEU A 113 6.32 -2.54 3.43
N ASP A 114 5.34 -3.44 3.54
CA ASP A 114 4.76 -3.82 4.82
C ASP A 114 5.80 -4.41 5.78
N THR A 115 6.62 -5.34 5.27
CA THR A 115 7.69 -5.97 6.06
C THR A 115 8.68 -4.91 6.57
N PHE A 116 9.06 -3.99 5.69
CA PHE A 116 10.04 -2.96 5.98
C PHE A 116 9.48 -1.93 6.97
N ALA A 117 8.20 -1.58 6.87
CA ALA A 117 7.52 -0.72 7.85
C ALA A 117 7.49 -1.32 9.26
N VAL A 118 7.21 -2.63 9.36
CA VAL A 118 7.30 -3.37 10.62
C VAL A 118 8.73 -3.33 11.18
N TRP A 119 9.74 -3.55 10.33
CA TRP A 119 11.15 -3.48 10.75
C TRP A 119 11.55 -2.11 11.28
N VAL A 120 11.23 -1.04 10.55
CA VAL A 120 11.50 0.36 10.97
C VAL A 120 10.84 0.65 12.31
N SER A 121 9.60 0.21 12.51
CA SER A 121 8.86 0.38 13.76
C SER A 121 9.53 -0.34 14.94
N TYR A 122 10.07 -1.53 14.71
CA TYR A 122 10.84 -2.25 15.73
C TYR A 122 12.15 -1.55 16.05
N GLN A 123 12.85 -1.01 15.05
CA GLN A 123 14.08 -0.24 15.30
C GLN A 123 13.81 1.03 16.08
N HIS A 124 12.68 1.70 15.84
CA HIS A 124 12.24 2.86 16.62
C HIS A 124 11.89 2.53 18.08
N ASN A 125 11.45 1.31 18.38
CA ASN A 125 11.13 0.90 19.76
C ASN A 125 12.18 -0.05 20.36
N LYS A 126 13.36 -0.11 19.75
CA LYS A 126 14.49 -0.86 20.33
C LYS A 126 14.96 -0.11 21.57
N ASP A 127 14.91 -0.79 22.71
CA ASP A 127 15.43 -0.27 23.98
C ASP A 127 16.97 -0.27 23.93
N PRO A 128 17.63 0.89 24.06
CA PRO A 128 19.09 0.98 24.04
C PRO A 128 19.76 0.31 25.26
N ASN A 129 19.02 0.10 26.35
CA ASN A 129 19.54 -0.49 27.58
C ASN A 129 19.33 -2.00 27.67
N LYS A 130 18.59 -2.62 26.72
CA LYS A 130 18.41 -4.07 26.68
C LYS A 130 19.57 -4.77 25.99
N ALA A 131 19.95 -5.92 26.53
CA ALA A 131 21.01 -6.75 25.97
C ALA A 131 20.68 -7.21 24.55
N GLU A 132 21.71 -7.31 23.71
CA GLU A 132 21.59 -7.75 22.33
C GLU A 132 21.05 -9.20 22.28
N GLY A 133 19.95 -9.42 21.55
CA GLY A 133 19.27 -10.72 21.45
C GLY A 133 18.03 -10.90 22.32
N GLN A 134 17.65 -9.93 23.15
CA GLN A 134 16.39 -10.00 23.89
C GLN A 134 15.18 -9.80 22.95
N LYS A 135 14.20 -10.72 23.01
CA LYS A 135 12.96 -10.64 22.24
C LYS A 135 12.17 -9.37 22.61
N SER A 136 11.58 -8.70 21.61
CA SER A 136 10.72 -7.54 21.89
C SER A 136 9.42 -7.97 22.60
N ALA A 137 8.98 -7.16 23.57
CA ALA A 137 7.69 -7.33 24.23
C ALA A 137 6.51 -6.77 23.39
N LEU A 138 6.80 -5.92 22.40
CA LEU A 138 5.77 -5.34 21.56
C LEU A 138 5.29 -6.35 20.50
N SER A 139 4.01 -6.23 20.15
CA SER A 139 3.44 -6.76 18.92
C SER A 139 3.06 -5.59 18.02
N ILE A 140 3.82 -5.38 16.96
CA ILE A 140 3.59 -4.31 15.98
C ILE A 140 2.88 -4.90 14.76
N VAL A 141 1.73 -4.31 14.43
CA VAL A 141 0.89 -4.70 13.28
C VAL A 141 0.57 -3.50 12.41
N THR A 142 0.35 -3.74 11.12
CA THR A 142 -0.09 -2.72 10.17
C THR A 142 -1.57 -2.43 10.37
N ALA A 143 -1.91 -1.17 10.65
CA ALA A 143 -3.30 -0.75 10.82
C ALA A 143 -3.85 -0.06 9.58
N LEU A 144 -3.02 0.76 8.93
CA LEU A 144 -3.41 1.49 7.74
C LEU A 144 -2.20 1.74 6.83
N VAL A 145 -2.44 1.78 5.53
CA VAL A 145 -1.49 2.27 4.53
C VAL A 145 -2.13 3.47 3.86
N ASP A 146 -1.49 4.62 3.91
CA ASP A 146 -1.96 5.80 3.19
C ASP A 146 -1.73 5.60 1.69
N ARG A 147 -2.45 6.39 0.89
CA ARG A 147 -2.35 6.40 -0.57
C ARG A 147 -0.90 6.40 -1.06
N ILE A 148 -0.59 5.43 -1.91
CA ILE A 148 0.69 5.28 -2.59
C ILE A 148 0.50 5.75 -4.03
N GLY A 149 1.08 6.90 -4.37
CA GLY A 149 1.14 7.41 -5.74
C GLY A 149 2.45 7.04 -6.41
N MET A 150 2.39 6.77 -7.72
CA MET A 150 3.56 6.51 -8.54
C MET A 150 4.16 7.82 -9.06
N HIS A 151 5.45 8.06 -8.83
CA HIS A 151 6.21 9.17 -9.46
C HIS A 151 6.65 8.81 -10.87
N GLU A 152 6.97 7.54 -11.09
CA GLU A 152 7.27 6.99 -12.41
C GLU A 152 6.39 5.77 -12.67
N GLN A 153 5.86 5.67 -13.90
CA GLN A 153 4.91 4.62 -14.27
C GLN A 153 5.55 3.22 -14.34
N PHE A 154 6.87 3.14 -14.54
CA PHE A 154 7.56 1.88 -14.80
C PHE A 154 8.70 1.62 -13.82
N ILE A 155 8.56 0.53 -13.07
CA ILE A 155 9.63 -0.08 -12.27
C ILE A 155 10.19 -1.25 -13.06
N TYR A 156 11.48 -1.19 -13.36
CA TYR A 156 12.19 -2.20 -14.15
C TYR A 156 12.44 -3.48 -13.34
N PRO A 157 12.09 -4.68 -13.84
CA PRO A 157 12.25 -5.92 -13.08
C PRO A 157 13.70 -6.40 -12.98
N ASP A 158 14.63 -5.79 -13.71
CA ASP A 158 16.06 -6.13 -13.81
C ASP A 158 16.97 -5.08 -13.17
N CYS A 159 16.41 -4.09 -12.48
CA CYS A 159 17.16 -3.05 -11.77
C CYS A 159 16.94 -3.12 -10.26
N ASP A 160 17.99 -2.91 -9.48
CA ASP A 160 17.92 -2.94 -8.02
C ASP A 160 17.00 -1.86 -7.47
N ILE A 161 16.23 -2.22 -6.45
CA ILE A 161 15.31 -1.32 -5.76
C ILE A 161 15.84 -1.07 -4.35
N ARG A 162 15.88 0.18 -3.92
CA ARG A 162 16.21 0.59 -2.55
C ARG A 162 14.97 1.12 -1.87
N MET A 163 14.77 0.67 -0.63
CA MET A 163 13.76 1.19 0.27
C MET A 163 14.47 1.94 1.39
N THR A 164 14.08 3.18 1.63
CA THR A 164 14.54 3.98 2.78
C THR A 164 13.32 4.36 3.59
N GLY A 165 13.38 4.25 4.91
CA GLY A 165 12.24 4.61 5.75
C GLY A 165 12.61 4.93 7.18
N ASN A 166 11.77 5.72 7.83
CA ASN A 166 11.88 6.11 9.23
C ASN A 166 10.49 6.42 9.80
N VAL A 167 10.39 6.37 11.12
CA VAL A 167 9.23 6.90 11.84
C VAL A 167 9.28 8.43 11.75
N THR A 168 8.19 9.03 11.28
CA THR A 168 8.05 10.48 11.06
C THR A 168 7.01 11.10 11.97
N TRP A 169 6.05 10.32 12.46
CA TRP A 169 5.05 10.76 13.42
C TRP A 169 4.71 9.65 14.41
N THR A 170 4.38 10.01 15.65
CA THR A 170 3.98 9.05 16.70
C THR A 170 2.80 9.55 17.49
N GLY A 171 1.81 8.70 17.69
CA GLY A 171 0.76 8.86 18.70
C GLY A 171 1.18 8.25 20.04
N LYS A 172 0.20 7.83 20.85
CA LYS A 172 0.46 7.10 22.10
C LYS A 172 0.90 5.64 21.85
N THR A 173 0.22 4.98 20.92
CA THR A 173 0.35 3.54 20.64
C THR A 173 0.42 3.25 19.14
N SER A 174 0.60 4.29 18.32
CA SER A 174 0.63 4.23 16.86
C SER A 174 1.81 5.04 16.33
N MET A 175 2.34 4.63 15.19
CA MET A 175 3.47 5.29 14.54
C MET A 175 3.19 5.38 13.05
N GLU A 176 3.53 6.51 12.46
CA GLU A 176 3.54 6.69 11.02
C GLU A 176 4.98 6.47 10.52
N VAL A 177 5.12 5.53 9.60
CA VAL A 177 6.39 5.16 8.96
C VAL A 177 6.34 5.66 7.53
N THR A 178 7.12 6.70 7.24
CA THR A 178 7.28 7.21 5.89
C THR A 178 8.43 6.47 5.21
N MET A 179 8.19 6.03 3.99
CA MET A 179 9.13 5.27 3.18
C MET A 179 9.21 5.85 1.78
N GLN A 180 10.41 5.82 1.23
CA GLN A 180 10.69 6.14 -0.15
C GLN A 180 11.25 4.89 -0.83
N LEU A 181 10.74 4.62 -2.03
CA LEU A 181 11.26 3.57 -2.89
C LEU A 181 11.95 4.19 -4.10
N GLU A 182 13.18 3.78 -4.33
CA GLU A 182 14.03 4.26 -5.41
C GLU A 182 14.55 3.09 -6.24
N GLN A 183 14.81 3.33 -7.52
CA GLN A 183 15.38 2.32 -8.41
C GLN A 183 16.70 2.81 -9.01
N LEU A 184 17.70 1.92 -9.04
CA LEU A 184 19.01 2.19 -9.62
C LEU A 184 18.95 2.05 -11.15
N ARG A 185 19.16 3.16 -11.87
CA ARG A 185 19.29 3.17 -13.34
C ARG A 185 20.41 4.10 -13.74
N MET A 186 21.24 3.70 -14.72
CA MET A 186 22.37 4.51 -15.20
C MET A 186 23.22 5.08 -14.04
N GLU A 187 23.51 4.23 -13.04
CA GLU A 187 24.27 4.58 -11.82
C GLU A 187 23.64 5.67 -10.93
N LYS A 188 22.35 5.99 -11.12
CA LYS A 188 21.61 6.97 -10.32
C LYS A 188 20.36 6.34 -9.71
N TRP A 189 20.01 6.80 -8.51
CA TRP A 189 18.78 6.42 -7.83
C TRP A 189 17.65 7.34 -8.29
N HIS A 190 16.60 6.75 -8.84
CA HIS A 190 15.40 7.45 -9.28
C HIS A 190 14.26 7.16 -8.31
N LYS A 191 13.53 8.18 -7.89
CA LYS A 191 12.40 8.03 -6.97
C LYS A 191 11.19 7.46 -7.71
N MET A 192 10.67 6.32 -7.25
CA MET A 192 9.56 5.62 -7.88
C MET A 192 8.23 5.89 -7.19
N LEU A 193 8.21 5.88 -5.85
CA LEU A 193 7.01 6.14 -5.03
C LEU A 193 7.40 6.60 -3.62
N ASP A 194 6.45 7.26 -2.96
CA ASP A 194 6.41 7.46 -1.52
C ASP A 194 5.29 6.59 -0.93
N ALA A 195 5.54 6.01 0.23
CA ALA A 195 4.57 5.21 0.94
C ALA A 195 4.56 5.58 2.42
N CYS A 196 3.38 5.56 3.02
CA CYS A 196 3.21 5.91 4.42
C CYS A 196 2.34 4.86 5.11
N PHE A 197 2.89 4.24 6.15
CA PHE A 197 2.29 3.11 6.85
C PHE A 197 2.03 3.50 8.30
N VAL A 198 0.79 3.36 8.75
CA VAL A 198 0.42 3.52 10.15
C VAL A 198 0.47 2.16 10.85
N MET A 199 1.42 2.06 11.75
CA MET A 199 1.72 0.87 12.54
C MET A 199 1.14 1.05 13.95
N VAL A 200 0.57 0.00 14.52
CA VAL A 200 0.02 0.02 15.88
C VAL A 200 0.78 -0.97 16.74
N ALA A 201 1.21 -0.49 17.91
CA ALA A 201 1.83 -1.31 18.94
C ALA A 201 0.77 -1.88 19.88
N ARG A 202 0.88 -3.19 20.10
CA ARG A 202 -0.01 -4.02 20.90
C ARG A 202 0.81 -4.75 21.96
N ASP A 203 0.11 -5.25 22.97
CA ASP A 203 0.71 -6.12 23.98
C ASP A 203 1.23 -7.45 23.36
N PRO A 204 2.05 -8.24 24.07
CA PRO A 204 2.63 -9.47 23.51
C PRO A 204 1.60 -10.53 23.10
N ILE A 205 0.38 -10.46 23.63
CA ILE A 205 -0.74 -11.39 23.34
C ILE A 205 -1.72 -10.81 22.31
N ASN A 206 -1.42 -9.64 21.74
CA ASN A 206 -2.20 -8.90 20.77
C ASN A 206 -3.65 -8.57 21.20
N LYS A 207 -3.89 -8.29 22.49
CA LYS A 207 -5.22 -7.93 23.03
C LYS A 207 -5.34 -6.45 23.39
N GLY A 208 -4.34 -5.91 24.07
CA GLY A 208 -4.25 -4.51 24.48
C GLY A 208 -3.37 -3.66 23.57
N SER A 209 -3.44 -2.34 23.74
CA SER A 209 -2.51 -1.39 23.14
C SER A 209 -1.23 -1.27 23.98
N ALA A 210 -0.11 -0.95 23.35
CA ALA A 210 1.17 -0.73 24.02
C ALA A 210 1.79 0.62 23.61
N PHE A 211 2.48 1.28 24.53
CA PHE A 211 3.08 2.59 24.28
C PHE A 211 4.32 2.51 23.38
N VAL A 212 4.54 3.57 22.62
CA VAL A 212 5.69 3.73 21.70
C VAL A 212 6.50 4.97 22.05
N HIS A 213 7.79 4.96 21.71
CA HIS A 213 8.66 6.12 21.90
C HIS A 213 8.14 7.31 21.09
N ARG A 214 8.11 8.50 21.69
CA ARG A 214 7.72 9.74 20.98
C ARG A 214 8.80 10.12 19.97
N VAL A 215 8.41 10.47 18.74
CA VAL A 215 9.35 11.05 17.78
C VAL A 215 9.53 12.54 18.03
N VAL A 216 10.78 13.00 17.98
CA VAL A 216 11.18 14.41 18.09
C VAL A 216 11.77 14.83 16.74
N PRO A 217 11.07 15.69 15.97
CA PRO A 217 11.61 16.21 14.73
C PRO A 217 12.69 17.27 15.02
N GLU A 218 13.92 17.06 14.56
CA GLU A 218 15.03 17.98 14.80
C GLU A 218 15.27 18.91 13.61
N THR A 219 15.33 18.34 12.40
CA THR A 219 15.58 19.09 11.17
C THR A 219 14.30 19.74 10.63
N GLU A 220 14.44 20.74 9.76
CA GLU A 220 13.27 21.33 9.08
C GLU A 220 12.53 20.30 8.21
N GLU A 221 13.25 19.35 7.61
CA GLU A 221 12.66 18.23 6.88
C GLU A 221 11.84 17.33 7.82
N ASP A 222 12.38 16.97 8.99
CA ASP A 222 11.65 16.17 9.98
C ASP A 222 10.40 16.89 10.49
N LYS A 223 10.50 18.21 10.72
CA LYS A 223 9.34 19.01 11.17
C LYS A 223 8.26 19.06 10.09
N ALA A 224 8.63 19.19 8.83
CA ALA A 224 7.70 19.15 7.71
C ALA A 224 7.01 17.78 7.59
N LEU A 225 7.77 16.68 7.71
CA LEU A 225 7.22 15.32 7.70
C LEU A 225 6.31 15.05 8.91
N PHE A 226 6.67 15.55 10.09
CA PHE A 226 5.82 15.43 11.29
C PHE A 226 4.50 16.18 11.13
N GLN A 227 4.52 17.40 10.59
CA GLN A 227 3.32 18.17 10.27
C GLN A 227 2.47 17.49 9.18
N LEU A 228 3.13 16.88 8.19
CA LEU A 228 2.46 16.10 7.17
C LEU A 228 1.69 14.93 7.79
N GLY A 229 2.27 14.19 8.73
CA GLY A 229 1.57 13.12 9.46
C GLY A 229 0.36 13.59 10.28
N GLU A 230 0.44 14.77 10.90
CA GLU A 230 -0.75 15.38 11.54
C GLU A 230 -1.84 15.73 10.51
N SER A 231 -1.46 16.17 9.31
CA SER A 231 -2.41 16.45 8.24
C SER A 231 -3.03 15.16 7.67
N HIS A 232 -2.25 14.10 7.45
CA HIS A 232 -2.74 12.77 7.07
C HIS A 232 -3.79 12.27 8.07
N LYS A 233 -3.52 12.41 9.37
CA LYS A 233 -4.46 12.03 10.42
C LYS A 233 -5.80 12.78 10.35
N LYS A 234 -5.78 14.07 10.00
CA LYS A 234 -7.00 14.86 9.79
C LYS A 234 -7.76 14.41 8.54
N MET A 235 -7.06 14.26 7.41
CA MET A 235 -7.65 13.81 6.15
C MET A 235 -8.33 12.44 6.28
N ARG A 236 -7.71 11.48 6.97
CA ARG A 236 -8.31 10.17 7.25
C ARG A 236 -9.65 10.27 7.98
N LYS A 237 -9.78 11.20 8.93
CA LYS A 237 -11.04 11.45 9.65
C LYS A 237 -12.09 12.09 8.73
N GLU A 238 -11.70 13.05 7.91
CA GLU A 238 -12.59 13.75 6.98
C GLU A 238 -13.13 12.81 5.90
N GLN A 239 -12.27 11.99 5.28
CA GLN A 239 -12.68 10.96 4.31
C GLN A 239 -13.70 9.98 4.92
N THR A 240 -13.49 9.57 6.17
CA THR A 240 -14.43 8.70 6.89
C THR A 240 -15.80 9.37 7.07
N LEU A 241 -15.83 10.69 7.31
CA LEU A 241 -17.08 11.46 7.46
C LEU A 241 -17.80 11.67 6.13
N GLN A 242 -17.06 11.80 5.03
CA GLN A 242 -17.58 12.00 3.67
C GLN A 242 -18.00 10.71 2.97
N SER A 243 -17.87 9.55 3.63
CA SER A 243 -18.26 8.26 3.07
C SER A 243 -19.72 8.25 2.62
N LEU A 244 -20.01 7.64 1.47
CA LEU A 244 -21.37 7.43 0.96
C LEU A 244 -22.25 6.56 1.88
N PHE A 245 -21.63 5.84 2.82
CA PHE A 245 -22.36 5.14 3.89
C PHE A 245 -22.88 6.07 4.99
N ARG A 246 -22.39 7.31 5.06
CA ARG A 246 -22.78 8.32 6.06
C ARG A 246 -23.50 9.51 5.45
N GLN A 247 -23.09 9.93 4.26
CA GLN A 247 -23.65 11.09 3.56
C GLN A 247 -24.20 10.68 2.20
N PRO A 248 -25.36 11.21 1.76
CA PRO A 248 -25.88 10.94 0.43
C PRO A 248 -24.97 11.57 -0.65
N PRO A 249 -25.09 11.12 -1.92
CA PRO A 249 -24.42 11.75 -3.04
C PRO A 249 -24.79 13.24 -3.21
N THR A 250 -23.87 14.03 -3.75
CA THR A 250 -24.10 15.45 -4.04
C THR A 250 -25.14 15.64 -5.15
N ALA A 251 -25.63 16.87 -5.35
CA ALA A 251 -26.56 17.17 -6.45
C ALA A 251 -25.96 16.82 -7.83
N GLU A 252 -24.69 17.15 -8.05
CA GLU A 252 -23.95 16.86 -9.28
C GLU A 252 -23.78 15.35 -9.49
N GLU A 253 -23.44 14.61 -8.44
CA GLU A 253 -23.32 13.15 -8.50
C GLU A 253 -24.64 12.48 -8.83
N ARG A 254 -25.74 12.93 -8.20
CA ARG A 254 -27.09 12.42 -8.50
C ARG A 254 -27.48 12.68 -9.95
N GLN A 255 -27.20 13.88 -10.46
CA GLN A 255 -27.45 14.21 -11.86
C GLN A 255 -26.65 13.29 -12.78
N SER A 256 -25.36 13.07 -12.50
CA SER A 256 -24.52 12.20 -13.33
C SER A 256 -25.03 10.74 -13.37
N ILE A 257 -25.54 10.21 -12.25
CA ILE A 257 -26.16 8.88 -12.22
C ILE A 257 -27.47 8.87 -13.00
N HIS A 258 -28.26 9.94 -12.91
CA HIS A 258 -29.49 10.06 -13.68
C HIS A 258 -29.21 10.10 -15.19
N ASP A 259 -28.20 10.84 -15.63
CA ASP A 259 -27.80 10.92 -17.04
C ASP A 259 -27.32 9.55 -17.54
N ILE A 260 -26.54 8.82 -16.73
CA ILE A 260 -26.15 7.44 -17.04
C ILE A 260 -27.40 6.56 -17.18
N PHE A 261 -28.33 6.63 -16.25
CA PHE A 261 -29.57 5.86 -16.30
C PHE A 261 -30.34 6.13 -17.60
N LEU A 262 -30.57 7.41 -17.95
CA LEU A 262 -31.25 7.80 -19.18
C LEU A 262 -30.52 7.30 -20.44
N SER A 263 -29.18 7.36 -20.46
CA SER A 263 -28.37 6.90 -21.60
C SER A 263 -28.50 5.39 -21.88
N THR A 264 -29.02 4.63 -20.92
CA THR A 264 -29.19 3.18 -21.03
C THR A 264 -30.63 2.75 -21.28
N LEU A 265 -31.59 3.67 -21.36
CA LEU A 265 -32.99 3.31 -21.67
C LEU A 265 -33.14 2.92 -23.14
N ASN A 266 -33.95 1.91 -23.42
CA ASN A 266 -34.28 1.53 -24.79
C ASN A 266 -35.17 2.62 -25.43
N PRO A 267 -34.71 3.34 -26.48
CA PRO A 267 -35.51 4.40 -27.11
C PRO A 267 -36.80 3.88 -27.76
N LYS A 268 -36.89 2.57 -28.04
CA LYS A 268 -38.06 1.94 -28.64
C LYS A 268 -39.12 1.52 -27.61
N SER A 269 -38.83 1.69 -26.33
CA SER A 269 -39.68 1.29 -25.21
C SER A 269 -39.98 2.49 -24.33
N VAL A 270 -41.23 2.62 -23.88
CA VAL A 270 -41.64 3.62 -22.88
C VAL A 270 -41.45 3.13 -21.43
N SER A 271 -40.71 2.03 -21.24
CA SER A 271 -40.47 1.42 -19.94
C SER A 271 -39.11 1.78 -19.36
N PHE A 272 -39.08 2.18 -18.09
CA PHE A 272 -37.85 2.39 -17.31
C PHE A 272 -37.11 1.10 -16.96
N ARG A 273 -37.70 -0.06 -17.23
CA ARG A 273 -37.08 -1.38 -16.95
C ARG A 273 -36.29 -1.91 -18.14
N ASP A 274 -36.64 -1.48 -19.35
CA ASP A 274 -36.02 -1.97 -20.57
C ASP A 274 -34.75 -1.17 -20.86
N ARG A 275 -33.60 -1.75 -20.49
CA ARG A 275 -32.29 -1.11 -20.60
C ARG A 275 -31.43 -1.80 -21.65
N VAL A 276 -30.83 -0.98 -22.51
CA VAL A 276 -29.86 -1.40 -23.52
C VAL A 276 -28.47 -0.95 -23.12
N LYS A 277 -27.47 -1.74 -23.51
CA LYS A 277 -26.06 -1.43 -23.30
C LYS A 277 -25.57 -0.53 -24.45
N PRO A 278 -25.17 0.73 -24.19
CA PRO A 278 -24.62 1.59 -25.23
C PRO A 278 -23.33 1.02 -25.85
N GLU A 279 -22.99 1.46 -27.05
CA GLU A 279 -21.76 1.03 -27.72
C GLU A 279 -20.51 1.36 -26.89
N ASN A 280 -19.52 0.46 -26.93
CA ASN A 280 -18.27 0.59 -26.17
C ASN A 280 -18.47 0.78 -24.65
N THR A 281 -19.46 0.10 -24.08
CA THR A 281 -19.70 0.06 -22.63
C THR A 281 -19.82 -1.35 -22.10
N LEU A 282 -19.57 -1.51 -20.81
CA LEU A 282 -19.73 -2.75 -20.05
C LEU A 282 -20.57 -2.47 -18.80
N TRP A 283 -21.39 -3.43 -18.40
CA TRP A 283 -22.08 -3.34 -17.12
C TRP A 283 -21.13 -3.67 -15.99
N LEU A 284 -21.29 -3.02 -14.83
CA LEU A 284 -20.43 -3.25 -13.67
C LEU A 284 -20.50 -4.69 -13.19
N ASP A 285 -21.70 -5.28 -13.15
CA ASP A 285 -21.93 -6.68 -12.76
C ASP A 285 -21.20 -7.71 -13.66
N ASP A 286 -20.98 -7.37 -14.93
CA ASP A 286 -20.21 -8.18 -15.88
C ASP A 286 -18.69 -8.12 -15.63
N THR A 287 -18.21 -7.25 -14.73
CA THR A 287 -16.76 -7.04 -14.45
C THR A 287 -16.26 -7.71 -13.18
N ILE A 288 -17.09 -8.57 -12.56
CA ILE A 288 -16.77 -9.15 -11.27
C ILE A 288 -15.84 -10.36 -11.44
N LEU A 289 -14.68 -10.32 -10.77
CA LEU A 289 -13.73 -11.42 -10.70
C LEU A 289 -13.52 -11.84 -9.24
N LYS A 290 -13.75 -13.12 -8.93
CA LYS A 290 -13.69 -13.65 -7.56
C LYS A 290 -12.53 -14.64 -7.38
N ASN A 291 -11.99 -14.67 -6.17
CA ASN A 291 -11.01 -15.67 -5.74
C ASN A 291 -11.27 -16.08 -4.28
N VAL A 292 -10.88 -17.30 -3.93
CA VAL A 292 -10.92 -17.80 -2.55
C VAL A 292 -9.55 -18.36 -2.21
N ILE A 293 -9.01 -17.93 -1.07
CA ILE A 293 -7.67 -18.31 -0.60
C ILE A 293 -7.81 -18.95 0.76
N ILE A 294 -7.19 -20.12 0.93
CA ILE A 294 -7.11 -20.78 2.23
C ILE A 294 -5.93 -20.17 2.99
N CYS A 295 -6.16 -19.68 4.20
CA CYS A 295 -5.14 -19.04 5.03
C CYS A 295 -4.21 -20.09 5.66
N HIS A 296 -3.16 -20.49 4.95
CA HIS A 296 -2.21 -21.50 5.44
C HIS A 296 -1.12 -20.92 6.36
N PRO A 297 -0.53 -21.74 7.24
CA PRO A 297 0.54 -21.31 8.15
C PRO A 297 1.78 -20.71 7.49
N GLU A 298 2.01 -20.96 6.19
CA GLU A 298 3.13 -20.39 5.44
C GLU A 298 2.99 -18.88 5.17
N ASN A 299 1.77 -18.34 5.22
CA ASN A 299 1.48 -16.93 4.92
C ASN A 299 1.26 -16.10 6.20
N ARG A 300 1.58 -16.68 7.36
CA ARG A 300 1.44 -16.01 8.67
C ARG A 300 2.54 -14.99 8.93
N ASN A 301 2.19 -13.96 9.69
CA ASN A 301 3.09 -13.00 10.29
C ASN A 301 3.75 -13.57 11.55
N LEU A 302 4.54 -12.74 12.22
CA LEU A 302 5.32 -13.10 13.41
C LEU A 302 4.46 -13.49 14.63
N TYR A 303 3.15 -13.23 14.58
CA TYR A 303 2.18 -13.50 15.65
C TYR A 303 1.13 -14.52 15.24
N SER A 304 1.43 -15.34 14.24
CA SER A 304 0.55 -16.42 13.76
C SER A 304 -0.80 -15.97 13.21
N LYS A 305 -0.90 -14.72 12.73
CA LYS A 305 -2.04 -14.20 11.96
C LYS A 305 -1.64 -14.00 10.50
N MET A 306 -2.56 -13.83 9.57
CA MET A 306 -2.17 -13.50 8.19
C MET A 306 -1.47 -12.14 8.13
N PHE A 307 -0.44 -12.08 7.30
CA PHE A 307 0.39 -10.88 7.13
C PHE A 307 -0.33 -9.81 6.31
N GLY A 308 -0.27 -8.53 6.72
CA GLY A 308 -0.91 -7.42 6.02
C GLY A 308 -0.42 -7.30 4.57
N GLY A 309 0.89 -7.43 4.37
CA GLY A 309 1.52 -7.50 3.06
C GLY A 309 1.04 -8.65 2.19
N PHE A 310 0.69 -9.79 2.77
CA PHE A 310 0.11 -10.91 2.02
C PHE A 310 -1.30 -10.57 1.52
N LEU A 311 -2.15 -10.00 2.38
CA LEU A 311 -3.50 -9.56 1.97
C LEU A 311 -3.44 -8.52 0.85
N MET A 312 -2.56 -7.52 1.00
CA MET A 312 -2.34 -6.50 -0.03
C MET A 312 -1.87 -7.11 -1.35
N ARG A 313 -0.92 -8.05 -1.31
CA ARG A 313 -0.44 -8.71 -2.52
C ARG A 313 -1.55 -9.48 -3.22
N GLN A 314 -2.32 -10.29 -2.49
CA GLN A 314 -3.40 -11.10 -3.07
C GLN A 314 -4.50 -10.23 -3.66
N ALA A 315 -4.90 -9.17 -2.95
CA ALA A 315 -5.87 -8.21 -3.45
C ALA A 315 -5.36 -7.48 -4.69
N PHE A 316 -4.09 -7.05 -4.71
CA PHE A 316 -3.49 -6.43 -5.87
C PHE A 316 -3.41 -7.37 -7.07
N GLU A 317 -2.98 -8.63 -6.88
CA GLU A 317 -2.90 -9.62 -7.95
C GLU A 317 -4.29 -9.92 -8.55
N LEU A 318 -5.35 -9.97 -7.73
CA LEU A 318 -6.72 -10.10 -8.21
C LEU A 318 -7.19 -8.85 -8.96
N GLY A 319 -6.98 -7.66 -8.39
CA GLY A 319 -7.36 -6.39 -8.99
C GLY A 319 -6.65 -6.12 -10.32
N TRP A 320 -5.35 -6.43 -10.39
CA TRP A 320 -4.55 -6.36 -11.61
C TRP A 320 -5.05 -7.36 -12.66
N SER A 321 -5.44 -8.57 -12.26
CA SER A 321 -6.00 -9.57 -13.17
C SER A 321 -7.32 -9.10 -13.75
N ASN A 322 -8.21 -8.53 -12.93
CA ASN A 322 -9.47 -7.97 -13.41
C ASN A 322 -9.23 -6.78 -14.36
N ALA A 323 -8.33 -5.87 -14.01
CA ALA A 323 -7.93 -4.78 -14.90
C ALA A 323 -7.37 -5.30 -16.22
N CYS A 324 -6.54 -6.35 -16.21
CA CYS A 324 -5.98 -6.95 -17.41
C CYS A 324 -7.07 -7.57 -18.30
N LEU A 325 -8.07 -8.25 -17.71
CA LEU A 325 -9.22 -8.79 -18.43
C LEU A 325 -10.08 -7.68 -19.04
N TYR A 326 -10.32 -6.60 -18.30
CA TYR A 326 -11.10 -5.45 -18.73
C TYR A 326 -10.42 -4.71 -19.90
N CYS A 327 -9.13 -4.41 -19.75
CA CYS A 327 -8.33 -3.68 -20.73
C CYS A 327 -7.90 -4.53 -21.94
N LYS A 328 -7.98 -5.88 -21.83
CA LYS A 328 -7.43 -6.85 -22.80
C LYS A 328 -5.97 -6.59 -23.16
N SER A 329 -5.23 -5.97 -22.25
CA SER A 329 -3.85 -5.53 -22.41
C SER A 329 -3.22 -5.37 -21.02
N ARG A 330 -1.90 -5.16 -20.96
CA ARG A 330 -1.18 -4.97 -19.70
C ARG A 330 -1.61 -3.64 -19.05
N PRO A 331 -2.21 -3.66 -17.84
CA PRO A 331 -2.50 -2.45 -17.10
C PRO A 331 -1.26 -1.97 -16.32
N PHE A 332 -1.16 -0.66 -16.13
CA PHE A 332 -0.14 0.01 -15.31
C PHE A 332 -0.79 0.57 -14.05
N ILE A 333 -0.12 0.43 -12.91
CA ILE A 333 -0.60 0.99 -11.64
C ILE A 333 -0.30 2.49 -11.61
N GLU A 334 -1.31 3.31 -11.30
CA GLU A 334 -1.17 4.75 -11.12
C GLU A 334 -1.17 5.12 -9.63
N ALA A 335 -2.06 4.46 -8.86
CA ALA A 335 -2.14 4.66 -7.42
C ALA A 335 -2.77 3.46 -6.71
N VAL A 336 -2.33 3.25 -5.46
CA VAL A 336 -3.04 2.45 -4.46
C VAL A 336 -3.66 3.43 -3.48
N ASP A 337 -4.97 3.35 -3.26
CA ASP A 337 -5.65 4.23 -2.30
C ASP A 337 -5.46 3.75 -0.84
N ASP A 338 -5.97 4.53 0.12
CA ASP A 338 -5.87 4.23 1.54
C ASP A 338 -6.42 2.83 1.88
N ILE A 339 -5.59 1.99 2.51
CA ILE A 339 -5.93 0.62 2.92
C ILE A 339 -6.08 0.58 4.43
N MET A 340 -7.29 0.33 4.92
CA MET A 340 -7.54 0.13 6.35
C MET A 340 -7.71 -1.37 6.67
N PHE A 341 -6.95 -1.86 7.64
CA PHE A 341 -7.08 -3.22 8.18
C PHE A 341 -8.04 -3.22 9.36
N ARG A 342 -9.25 -3.77 9.15
CA ARG A 342 -10.33 -3.73 10.16
C ARG A 342 -10.15 -4.71 11.30
N GLY A 343 -9.57 -5.88 11.00
CA GLY A 343 -9.38 -6.95 11.97
C GLY A 343 -8.24 -7.88 11.57
N PRO A 344 -7.72 -8.68 12.52
CA PRO A 344 -6.77 -9.73 12.23
C PRO A 344 -7.44 -10.87 11.45
N VAL A 345 -6.65 -11.61 10.67
CA VAL A 345 -7.12 -12.79 9.94
C VAL A 345 -6.42 -14.02 10.50
N GLU A 346 -7.21 -15.02 10.90
CA GLU A 346 -6.71 -16.24 11.49
C GLU A 346 -6.18 -17.22 10.44
N VAL A 347 -5.17 -18.00 10.83
CA VAL A 347 -4.74 -19.17 10.05
C VAL A 347 -5.83 -20.23 10.12
N GLY A 348 -6.17 -20.81 8.96
CA GLY A 348 -7.25 -21.78 8.80
C GLY A 348 -8.57 -21.18 8.32
N SER A 349 -8.73 -19.84 8.34
CA SER A 349 -9.90 -19.18 7.76
C SER A 349 -9.87 -19.19 6.23
N LEU A 350 -11.02 -18.93 5.61
CA LEU A 350 -11.16 -18.75 4.16
C LEU A 350 -11.21 -17.26 3.85
N LEU A 351 -10.34 -16.79 2.95
CA LEU A 351 -10.29 -15.41 2.50
C LEU A 351 -10.96 -15.30 1.12
N PHE A 352 -12.17 -14.77 1.11
CA PHE A 352 -12.93 -14.47 -0.10
C PHE A 352 -12.54 -13.08 -0.59
N MET A 353 -12.20 -12.98 -1.87
CA MET A 353 -11.92 -11.71 -2.52
C MET A 353 -12.80 -11.53 -3.75
N SER A 354 -13.44 -10.37 -3.87
CA SER A 354 -14.24 -9.97 -5.03
C SER A 354 -13.68 -8.68 -5.60
N SER A 355 -13.20 -8.72 -6.85
CA SER A 355 -12.71 -7.57 -7.59
C SER A 355 -13.76 -7.09 -8.60
N GLU A 356 -13.94 -5.78 -8.71
CA GLU A 356 -14.94 -5.16 -9.57
C GLU A 356 -14.35 -3.88 -10.18
N VAL A 357 -14.60 -3.62 -11.47
CA VAL A 357 -14.22 -2.35 -12.10
C VAL A 357 -15.33 -1.35 -11.80
N VAL A 358 -15.07 -0.41 -10.89
CA VAL A 358 -16.13 0.47 -10.36
C VAL A 358 -16.24 1.78 -11.13
N TYR A 359 -15.17 2.25 -11.77
CA TYR A 359 -15.19 3.51 -12.52
C TYR A 359 -14.19 3.48 -13.67
N THR A 360 -14.47 4.22 -14.74
CA THR A 360 -13.58 4.34 -15.92
C THR A 360 -13.65 5.73 -16.50
N LYS A 361 -12.50 6.28 -16.93
CA LYS A 361 -12.41 7.57 -17.63
C LYS A 361 -11.26 7.55 -18.64
N GLY A 362 -11.58 7.60 -19.94
CA GLY A 362 -10.58 7.57 -21.01
C GLY A 362 -9.83 6.23 -21.04
N GLN A 363 -8.56 6.24 -20.64
CA GLN A 363 -7.71 5.05 -20.53
C GLN A 363 -7.54 4.54 -19.09
N TYR A 364 -8.15 5.23 -18.12
CA TYR A 364 -8.02 4.93 -16.70
C TYR A 364 -9.21 4.14 -16.16
N LEU A 365 -8.94 3.25 -15.21
CA LEU A 365 -9.95 2.48 -14.51
C LEU A 365 -9.66 2.44 -13.01
N GLN A 366 -10.72 2.52 -12.22
CA GLN A 366 -10.70 2.28 -10.79
C GLN A 366 -11.22 0.88 -10.51
N VAL A 367 -10.40 0.07 -9.86
CA VAL A 367 -10.75 -1.28 -9.44
C VAL A 367 -10.94 -1.30 -7.93
N ARG A 368 -12.05 -1.87 -7.47
CA ARG A 368 -12.31 -2.16 -6.07
C ARG A 368 -12.07 -3.64 -5.83
N VAL A 369 -11.43 -4.00 -4.72
CA VAL A 369 -11.32 -5.38 -4.25
C VAL A 369 -11.84 -5.46 -2.83
N HIS A 370 -12.91 -6.19 -2.61
CA HIS A 370 -13.48 -6.43 -1.30
C HIS A 370 -12.98 -7.77 -0.77
N ALA A 371 -12.41 -7.77 0.43
CA ALA A 371 -11.92 -8.96 1.10
C ALA A 371 -12.75 -9.26 2.34
N GLU A 372 -13.20 -10.51 2.42
CA GLU A 372 -13.99 -11.05 3.51
C GLU A 372 -13.33 -12.32 4.03
N VAL A 373 -13.31 -12.48 5.35
CA VAL A 373 -12.83 -13.68 6.01
C VAL A 373 -14.01 -14.46 6.54
N VAL A 374 -13.95 -15.77 6.31
CA VAL A 374 -14.97 -16.72 6.73
C VAL A 374 -14.33 -17.74 7.65
N ASP A 375 -14.90 -17.91 8.84
CA ASP A 375 -14.56 -19.03 9.72
C ASP A 375 -15.26 -20.30 9.18
N PRO A 376 -14.50 -21.33 8.75
CA PRO A 376 -15.10 -22.55 8.21
C PRO A 376 -15.92 -23.35 9.22
N LYS A 377 -15.77 -23.11 10.53
CA LYS A 377 -16.51 -23.80 11.58
C LYS A 377 -17.87 -23.17 11.84
N THR A 378 -17.95 -21.84 11.83
CA THR A 378 -19.19 -21.11 12.15
C THR A 378 -19.92 -20.63 10.90
N GLY A 379 -19.21 -20.46 9.78
CA GLY A 379 -19.74 -19.85 8.56
C GLY A 379 -19.93 -18.34 8.66
N GLU A 380 -19.42 -17.68 9.71
CA GLU A 380 -19.53 -16.23 9.88
C GLU A 380 -18.60 -15.48 8.93
N HIS A 381 -19.13 -14.43 8.29
CA HIS A 381 -18.40 -13.56 7.37
C HIS A 381 -18.05 -12.23 8.04
N GLU A 382 -16.78 -11.82 7.93
CA GLU A 382 -16.33 -10.51 8.38
C GLU A 382 -15.53 -9.80 7.26
N THR A 383 -15.88 -8.54 6.98
CA THR A 383 -15.09 -7.72 6.05
C THR A 383 -13.79 -7.27 6.70
N THR A 384 -12.66 -7.69 6.13
CA THR A 384 -11.34 -7.32 6.65
C THR A 384 -10.79 -6.06 6.02
N ASN A 385 -10.93 -5.95 4.69
CA ASN A 385 -10.34 -4.88 3.90
C ASN A 385 -11.20 -4.57 2.68
N ILE A 386 -11.10 -3.31 2.25
CA ILE A 386 -11.52 -2.88 0.92
C ILE A 386 -10.32 -2.19 0.31
N PHE A 387 -9.89 -2.66 -0.85
CA PHE A 387 -8.76 -2.11 -1.59
C PHE A 387 -9.28 -1.36 -2.81
N HIS A 388 -8.65 -0.24 -3.11
CA HIS A 388 -8.94 0.57 -4.28
C HIS A 388 -7.64 0.80 -5.05
N PHE A 389 -7.63 0.39 -6.32
CA PHE A 389 -6.48 0.47 -7.19
C PHE A 389 -6.85 1.27 -8.44
N SER A 390 -6.07 2.30 -8.75
CA SER A 390 -6.20 3.08 -9.98
C SER A 390 -5.22 2.55 -11.00
N PHE A 391 -5.71 2.06 -12.13
CA PHE A 391 -4.88 1.58 -13.22
C PHE A 391 -5.05 2.47 -14.46
N SER A 392 -4.08 2.38 -15.38
CA SER A 392 -4.18 2.89 -16.74
C SER A 392 -3.92 1.77 -17.76
N SER A 393 -4.52 1.94 -18.93
CA SER A 393 -4.33 1.09 -20.09
C SER A 393 -3.55 1.84 -21.16
N PRO A 394 -2.74 1.15 -21.98
CA PRO A 394 -2.08 1.77 -23.13
C PRO A 394 -3.06 2.20 -24.24
N GLN A 395 -4.30 1.70 -24.20
CA GLN A 395 -5.36 2.05 -25.15
C GLN A 395 -6.64 2.49 -24.42
N PRO A 396 -7.50 3.30 -25.08
CA PRO A 396 -8.82 3.63 -24.55
C PRO A 396 -9.63 2.38 -24.19
N ILE A 397 -10.35 2.43 -23.08
CA ILE A 397 -11.12 1.29 -22.57
C ILE A 397 -12.63 1.58 -22.62
N PRO A 398 -13.48 0.55 -22.64
CA PRO A 398 -14.92 0.71 -22.55
C PRO A 398 -15.32 1.44 -21.27
N LYS A 399 -16.43 2.19 -21.30
CA LYS A 399 -16.99 2.78 -20.06
C LYS A 399 -17.74 1.73 -19.25
N VAL A 400 -17.50 1.69 -17.93
CA VAL A 400 -18.30 0.87 -17.03
C VAL A 400 -19.58 1.61 -16.61
N LEU A 401 -20.72 0.92 -16.61
CA LEU A 401 -22.02 1.48 -16.29
C LEU A 401 -22.68 0.74 -15.12
N PRO A 402 -23.19 1.44 -14.10
CA PRO A 402 -24.00 0.83 -13.05
C PRO A 402 -25.41 0.49 -13.55
N ARG A 403 -25.90 -0.69 -13.16
CA ARG A 403 -27.27 -1.14 -13.40
C ARG A 403 -28.17 -0.85 -12.21
N THR A 404 -27.74 -1.19 -11.00
CA THR A 404 -28.54 -1.01 -9.78
C THR A 404 -28.17 0.26 -9.02
N TYR A 405 -29.00 0.68 -8.06
CA TYR A 405 -28.66 1.78 -7.16
C TYR A 405 -27.39 1.48 -6.33
N ALA A 406 -27.23 0.22 -5.90
CA ALA A 406 -26.03 -0.22 -5.19
C ALA A 406 -24.78 -0.06 -6.06
N GLU A 407 -24.84 -0.47 -7.33
CA GLU A 407 -23.77 -0.23 -8.30
C GLU A 407 -23.53 1.25 -8.56
N SER A 408 -24.56 2.09 -8.57
CA SER A 408 -24.39 3.54 -8.68
C SER A 408 -23.61 4.11 -7.50
N MET A 409 -23.81 3.60 -6.28
CA MET A 409 -22.99 4.00 -5.12
C MET A 409 -21.55 3.53 -5.24
N LEU A 410 -21.33 2.30 -5.73
CA LEU A 410 -19.98 1.80 -6.02
C LEU A 410 -19.28 2.65 -7.09
N TYR A 411 -20.02 3.04 -8.14
CA TYR A 411 -19.52 3.88 -9.22
C TYR A 411 -19.10 5.26 -8.71
N LEU A 412 -19.94 5.92 -7.91
CA LEU A 412 -19.62 7.21 -7.31
C LEU A 412 -18.45 7.12 -6.32
N SER A 413 -18.41 6.09 -5.48
CA SER A 413 -17.27 5.83 -4.61
C SER A 413 -15.98 5.66 -5.44
N GLY A 414 -16.04 4.85 -6.50
CA GLY A 414 -14.93 4.66 -7.43
C GLY A 414 -14.48 5.96 -8.10
N LYS A 415 -15.42 6.80 -8.53
CA LYS A 415 -15.15 8.13 -9.09
C LYS A 415 -14.43 9.03 -8.09
N ARG A 416 -14.90 9.13 -6.84
CA ARG A 416 -14.25 9.92 -5.78
C ARG A 416 -12.81 9.46 -5.51
N HIS A 417 -12.60 8.14 -5.40
CA HIS A 417 -11.27 7.57 -5.22
C HIS A 417 -10.34 7.90 -6.39
N PHE A 418 -10.84 7.77 -7.63
CA PHE A 418 -10.11 8.09 -8.85
C PHE A 418 -9.74 9.58 -8.92
N GLU A 419 -10.69 10.48 -8.67
CA GLU A 419 -10.45 11.93 -8.73
C GLU A 419 -9.43 12.38 -7.67
N SER A 420 -9.48 11.78 -6.48
CA SER A 420 -8.47 12.05 -5.45
C SER A 420 -7.08 11.48 -5.79
N ALA A 421 -6.99 10.44 -6.64
CA ALA A 421 -5.73 9.77 -6.97
C ALA A 421 -5.05 10.36 -8.20
N VAL A 422 -5.81 10.46 -9.29
CA VAL A 422 -5.33 10.72 -10.65
C VAL A 422 -5.89 12.04 -11.19
N GLY A 423 -6.90 12.63 -10.54
CA GLY A 423 -7.62 13.81 -11.02
C GLY A 423 -6.88 15.15 -10.95
N LYS A 424 -5.54 15.17 -11.01
CA LYS A 424 -4.74 16.40 -11.10
C LYS A 424 -4.50 16.82 -12.54
#